data_AF-A0A251ZXT9-F1
#
_entry.id   AF-A0A251ZXT9-F1
#
_cell.length_a   1.000
_cell.length_b   1.000
_cell.length_c   1.000
_cell.angle_alpha   90.00
_cell.angle_beta   90.00
_cell.angle_gamma   90.00
#
_symmetry.space_group_name_H-M   'P 1'
#
loop_
_entity.id
_entity.type
_entity.pdbx_description
1 polymer ?
#
loop_
_entity_poly.entity_id
_entity_poly.type
_entity_poly.pdbx_seq_one_letter_code
_entity_poly.pdbx_strand_id
1 'polypeptide(L)'
;MSLLLCVTACADNNASTPTPASQKRINQTRSFNAPNQNILLQAVLATLQDQGYNIVRANSNNAEITAQRDGDILISVIVYPTGKQQFSVRANAQHFVGNSGFFSNNQTGYEVIMDPIFYQKEFFDPLSKSLFLQKENLSN
;
A
#
# COMPACT_ATOMS: atom_id res chain seq x y z
N MET A 1 45.13 46.56 -4.06
CA MET A 1 44.59 45.54 -3.14
C MET A 1 43.09 45.78 -3.00
N SER A 2 42.28 45.06 -3.77
CA SER A 2 40.83 45.05 -3.61
C SER A 2 40.34 43.68 -4.08
N LEU A 3 39.91 42.85 -3.13
CA LEU A 3 39.43 41.50 -3.35
C LEU A 3 37.91 41.54 -3.20
N LEU A 4 37.19 41.45 -4.32
CA LEU A 4 35.74 41.40 -4.36
C LEU A 4 35.27 39.98 -3.98
N LEU A 5 34.51 39.84 -2.89
CA LEU A 5 33.81 38.62 -2.49
C LEU A 5 32.42 38.60 -3.16
N CYS A 6 32.19 37.66 -4.08
CA CYS A 6 30.85 37.36 -4.58
C CYS A 6 30.21 36.27 -3.70
N VAL A 7 29.12 36.61 -3.01
CA VAL A 7 28.29 35.66 -2.27
C VAL A 7 27.17 35.20 -3.19
N THR A 8 27.27 33.98 -3.69
CA THR A 8 26.19 33.32 -4.44
C THR A 8 25.15 32.80 -3.45
N ALA A 9 24.01 33.48 -3.38
CA ALA A 9 22.81 32.99 -2.71
C ALA A 9 22.09 32.01 -3.64
N CYS A 10 21.98 30.74 -3.27
CA CYS A 10 21.04 29.82 -3.90
C CYS A 10 19.66 30.08 -3.29
N ALA A 11 18.78 30.74 -4.04
CA ALA A 11 17.37 30.85 -3.71
C ALA A 11 16.71 29.47 -3.95
N ASP A 12 16.26 28.83 -2.88
CA ASP A 12 15.49 27.58 -2.94
C ASP A 12 14.04 27.94 -3.27
N ASN A 13 13.67 27.71 -4.53
CA ASN A 13 12.34 28.01 -5.03
C ASN A 13 11.45 26.81 -4.67
N ASN A 14 10.62 26.98 -3.65
CA ASN A 14 9.60 26.02 -3.23
C ASN A 14 8.68 25.64 -4.40
N ALA A 15 9.05 24.59 -5.12
CA ALA A 15 8.18 23.82 -5.99
C ALA A 15 8.06 22.43 -5.37
N SER A 16 6.89 22.18 -4.78
CA SER A 16 6.36 20.88 -4.32
C SER A 16 7.37 19.74 -4.39
N THR A 17 8.14 19.53 -3.32
CA THR A 17 9.12 18.45 -3.25
C THR A 17 8.41 17.13 -3.58
N PRO A 18 8.73 16.46 -4.70
CA PRO A 18 8.23 15.12 -4.95
C PRO A 18 8.76 14.28 -3.80
N THR A 19 7.88 13.75 -2.95
CA THR A 19 8.30 12.82 -1.89
C THR A 19 9.11 11.71 -2.57
N PRO A 20 10.38 11.49 -2.16
CA PRO A 20 11.22 10.47 -2.77
C PRO A 20 10.44 9.15 -2.84
N ALA A 21 10.51 8.44 -3.96
CA ALA A 21 9.84 7.15 -4.13
C ALA A 21 10.21 6.13 -3.01
N SER A 22 11.34 6.34 -2.33
CA SER A 22 11.75 5.60 -1.12
C SER A 22 10.81 5.83 0.07
N GLN A 23 10.38 7.06 0.33
CA GLN A 23 9.47 7.40 1.44
C GLN A 23 8.10 6.73 1.25
N LYS A 24 7.62 6.66 0.00
CA LYS A 24 6.33 6.03 -0.37
C LYS A 24 6.31 4.53 -0.03
N ARG A 25 7.45 3.84 -0.12
CA ARG A 25 7.54 2.38 0.11
C ARG A 25 7.48 1.97 1.57
N ILE A 26 7.88 2.84 2.50
CA ILE A 26 7.99 2.51 3.93
C ILE A 26 6.60 2.21 4.52
N ASN A 27 5.57 2.90 4.05
CA ASN A 27 4.21 2.78 4.60
C ASN A 27 3.43 1.59 4.01
N GLN A 28 3.79 1.18 2.79
CA GLN A 28 3.05 0.19 2.00
C GLN A 28 3.48 -1.26 2.26
N THR A 29 4.56 -1.50 3.00
CA THR A 29 5.11 -2.85 3.22
C THR A 29 5.24 -3.18 4.70
N ARG A 30 4.85 -4.39 5.10
CA ARG A 30 5.05 -4.95 6.45
C ARG A 30 5.48 -6.40 6.37
N SER A 31 6.29 -6.85 7.33
CA SER A 31 6.72 -8.24 7.42
C SER A 31 5.84 -9.01 8.42
N PHE A 32 5.54 -10.26 8.08
CA PHE A 32 4.73 -11.17 8.87
C PHE A 32 5.40 -12.54 8.93
N ASN A 33 5.23 -13.22 10.05
CA ASN A 33 5.65 -14.62 10.19
C ASN A 33 4.47 -15.53 9.85
N ALA A 34 4.68 -16.55 9.02
CA ALA A 34 3.66 -17.54 8.71
C ALA A 34 4.30 -18.91 8.45
N PRO A 35 3.59 -20.04 8.69
CA PRO A 35 4.13 -21.37 8.41
C PRO A 35 4.44 -21.59 6.93
N ASN A 36 3.59 -21.04 6.05
CA ASN A 36 3.76 -21.08 4.60
C ASN A 36 3.07 -19.86 3.95
N GLN A 37 3.37 -19.62 2.66
CA GLN A 37 2.82 -18.50 1.89
C GLN A 37 1.30 -18.61 1.69
N ASN A 38 0.76 -19.83 1.60
CA ASN A 38 -0.66 -20.07 1.33
C ASN A 38 -1.55 -19.64 2.51
N ILE A 39 -1.14 -19.92 3.75
CA ILE A 39 -1.83 -19.44 4.96
C ILE A 39 -1.84 -17.92 4.99
N LEU A 40 -0.72 -17.27 4.65
CA LEU A 40 -0.68 -15.82 4.62
C LEU A 40 -1.58 -15.24 3.52
N LEU A 41 -1.62 -15.85 2.33
CA LEU A 41 -2.55 -15.45 1.26
C LEU A 41 -4.01 -15.65 1.66
N GLN A 42 -4.34 -16.73 2.38
CA GLN A 42 -5.68 -16.96 2.92
C GLN A 42 -6.04 -15.89 3.97
N ALA A 43 -5.11 -15.50 4.84
CA ALA A 43 -5.30 -14.39 5.78
C ALA A 43 -5.56 -13.08 5.05
N VAL A 44 -4.81 -12.79 3.97
CA VAL A 44 -5.03 -11.60 3.13
C VAL A 44 -6.41 -11.64 2.48
N LEU A 45 -6.82 -12.77 1.90
CA LEU A 45 -8.14 -12.96 1.29
C LEU A 45 -9.27 -12.70 2.29
N ALA A 46 -9.22 -13.35 3.45
CA ALA A 46 -10.19 -13.18 4.52
C ALA A 46 -10.24 -11.72 4.98
N THR A 47 -9.08 -11.09 5.18
CA THR A 47 -8.99 -9.68 5.60
C THR A 47 -9.64 -8.76 4.58
N LEU A 48 -9.36 -8.93 3.29
CA LEU A 48 -9.95 -8.08 2.24
C LEU A 48 -11.48 -8.25 2.22
N GLN A 49 -11.98 -9.47 2.34
CA GLN A 49 -13.42 -9.75 2.40
C GLN A 49 -14.08 -9.13 3.65
N ASP A 50 -13.47 -9.28 4.82
CA ASP A 50 -13.97 -8.72 6.09
C ASP A 50 -14.02 -7.19 6.09
N GLN A 51 -13.10 -6.55 5.36
CA GLN A 51 -13.06 -5.09 5.19
C GLN A 51 -13.97 -4.58 4.05
N GLY A 52 -14.78 -5.46 3.45
CA GLY A 52 -15.76 -5.10 2.43
C GLY A 52 -15.19 -4.96 1.01
N TYR A 53 -13.98 -5.47 0.75
CA TYR A 53 -13.44 -5.51 -0.61
C TYR A 53 -13.97 -6.71 -1.38
N ASN A 54 -14.37 -6.47 -2.62
CA ASN A 54 -14.66 -7.49 -3.62
C ASN A 54 -13.37 -7.93 -4.32
N ILE A 55 -13.11 -9.23 -4.38
CA ILE A 55 -11.91 -9.76 -5.03
C ILE A 55 -12.06 -9.67 -6.54
N VAL A 56 -11.19 -8.89 -7.18
CA VAL A 56 -11.16 -8.71 -8.64
C VAL A 56 -10.29 -9.77 -9.30
N ARG A 57 -9.13 -10.07 -8.71
CA ARG A 57 -8.18 -11.06 -9.22
C ARG A 57 -7.36 -11.66 -8.08
N ALA A 58 -7.18 -12.98 -8.08
CA ALA A 58 -6.21 -13.66 -7.24
C ALA A 58 -5.29 -14.51 -8.13
N ASN A 59 -3.98 -14.24 -8.10
CA ASN A 59 -2.98 -15.00 -8.84
C ASN A 59 -2.03 -15.68 -7.85
N SER A 60 -2.17 -17.00 -7.75
CA SER A 60 -1.35 -17.85 -6.89
C SER A 60 0.11 -17.92 -7.32
N ASN A 61 0.41 -17.80 -8.61
CA ASN A 61 1.78 -17.89 -9.13
C ASN A 61 2.64 -16.70 -8.68
N ASN A 62 2.04 -15.50 -8.67
CA ASN A 62 2.71 -14.27 -8.25
C ASN A 62 2.38 -13.87 -6.81
N ALA A 63 1.59 -14.70 -6.10
CA ALA A 63 1.08 -14.42 -4.76
C ALA A 63 0.52 -13.00 -4.63
N GLU A 64 -0.32 -12.63 -5.60
CA GLU A 64 -0.87 -11.29 -5.77
C GLU A 64 -2.39 -11.35 -5.76
N ILE A 65 -3.01 -10.49 -4.97
CA ILE A 65 -4.46 -10.35 -4.85
C ILE A 65 -4.80 -8.89 -5.13
N THR A 66 -5.71 -8.67 -6.07
CA THR A 66 -6.30 -7.36 -6.36
C THR A 66 -7.76 -7.39 -5.97
N ALA A 67 -8.19 -6.37 -5.23
CA ALA A 67 -9.54 -6.23 -4.74
C ALA A 67 -10.02 -4.77 -4.85
N GLN A 68 -11.32 -4.57 -4.84
CA GLN A 68 -11.95 -3.26 -5.01
C GLN A 68 -13.04 -3.05 -3.95
N ARG A 69 -13.10 -1.86 -3.37
CA ARG A 69 -14.13 -1.46 -2.40
C ARG A 69 -14.88 -0.23 -2.92
N ASP A 70 -16.20 -0.29 -2.82
CA ASP A 70 -17.15 0.79 -3.17
C ASP A 70 -17.02 1.37 -4.59
N GLY A 71 -16.37 0.64 -5.52
CA GLY A 71 -16.14 1.10 -6.90
C GLY A 71 -14.97 2.09 -7.04
N ASP A 72 -14.60 2.78 -5.96
CA ASP A 72 -13.62 3.86 -6.03
C ASP A 72 -12.23 3.45 -5.53
N ILE A 73 -12.12 2.48 -4.61
CA ILE A 73 -10.83 2.09 -4.03
C ILE A 73 -10.37 0.76 -4.62
N LEU A 74 -9.24 0.75 -5.31
CA LEU A 74 -8.57 -0.45 -5.81
C LEU A 74 -7.31 -0.73 -4.99
N ILE A 75 -7.19 -1.93 -4.44
CA ILE A 75 -6.03 -2.36 -3.65
C ILE A 75 -5.39 -3.60 -4.29
N SER A 76 -4.06 -3.55 -4.47
CA SER A 76 -3.24 -4.66 -4.93
C SER A 76 -2.25 -5.05 -3.85
N VAL A 77 -2.38 -6.29 -3.37
CA VAL A 77 -1.55 -6.87 -2.32
C VAL A 77 -0.66 -7.94 -2.95
N ILE A 78 0.64 -7.88 -2.67
CA ILE A 78 1.62 -8.89 -3.07
C ILE A 78 2.33 -9.44 -1.83
N VAL A 79 2.52 -10.76 -1.81
CA VAL A 79 3.18 -11.48 -0.72
C VAL A 79 4.42 -12.18 -1.26
N TYR A 80 5.59 -11.91 -0.69
CA TYR A 80 6.84 -12.54 -1.11
C TYR A 80 7.68 -12.99 0.09
N PRO A 81 8.42 -14.11 -0.02
CA PRO A 81 9.26 -14.61 1.06
C PRO A 81 10.45 -13.66 1.31
N THR A 82 10.80 -13.48 2.59
CA THR A 82 11.99 -12.72 3.04
C THR A 82 12.91 -13.59 3.90
N GLY A 83 12.40 -14.69 4.48
CA GLY A 83 13.15 -15.69 5.23
C GLY A 83 12.41 -17.03 5.28
N LYS A 84 12.88 -17.98 6.10
CA LYS A 84 12.33 -19.36 6.16
C LYS A 84 10.84 -19.44 6.51
N GLN A 85 10.37 -18.57 7.40
CA GLN A 85 8.97 -18.46 7.82
C GLN A 85 8.52 -17.00 7.91
N GLN A 86 9.23 -16.12 7.21
CA GLN A 86 9.01 -14.68 7.22
C GLN A 86 8.69 -14.24 5.80
N PHE A 87 7.60 -13.50 5.66
CA PHE A 87 7.08 -13.01 4.41
C PHE A 87 6.87 -11.51 4.51
N SER A 88 7.12 -10.79 3.43
CA SER A 88 6.77 -9.38 3.32
C SER A 88 5.48 -9.25 2.51
N VAL A 89 4.55 -8.49 3.07
CA VAL A 89 3.27 -8.15 2.45
C VAL A 89 3.34 -6.69 2.05
N ARG A 90 3.15 -6.42 0.77
CA ARG A 90 3.06 -5.06 0.24
C ARG A 90 1.66 -4.80 -0.28
N ALA A 91 1.04 -3.73 0.19
CA ALA A 91 -0.27 -3.26 -0.25
C ALA A 91 -0.13 -1.91 -0.96
N ASN A 92 -0.68 -1.82 -2.17
CA ASN A 92 -0.77 -0.57 -2.92
C ASN A 92 -2.24 -0.27 -3.16
N ALA A 93 -2.72 0.86 -2.65
CA ALA A 93 -4.10 1.29 -2.84
C ALA A 93 -4.17 2.54 -3.72
N GLN A 94 -5.20 2.59 -4.55
CA GLN A 94 -5.51 3.69 -5.45
C GLN A 94 -6.97 4.06 -5.29
N HIS A 95 -7.30 5.34 -5.37
CA HIS A 95 -8.67 5.83 -5.36
C HIS A 95 -9.02 6.46 -6.71
N PHE A 96 -10.23 6.23 -7.18
CA PHE A 96 -10.77 6.84 -8.38
C PHE A 96 -11.10 8.30 -8.11
N VAL A 97 -10.57 9.19 -8.93
CA VAL A 97 -10.89 10.62 -8.92
C VAL A 97 -11.73 10.89 -10.15
N GLY A 98 -13.03 11.02 -9.92
CA GLY A 98 -14.02 11.40 -10.91
C GLY A 98 -14.01 12.91 -11.14
N ASN A 99 -14.17 13.32 -12.39
CA ASN A 99 -14.32 14.71 -12.75
C ASN A 99 -15.62 15.27 -12.14
N SER A 100 -15.51 16.10 -11.10
CA SER A 100 -16.64 16.67 -10.37
C SER A 100 -16.59 18.21 -10.35
N GLY A 101 -16.70 18.84 -11.52
CA GLY A 101 -16.90 20.30 -11.57
C GLY A 101 -16.98 20.93 -12.96
N PHE A 102 -17.73 22.03 -13.06
CA PHE A 102 -17.92 22.84 -14.28
C PHE A 102 -16.62 23.48 -14.82
N PHE A 103 -15.54 23.49 -14.04
CA PHE A 103 -14.23 24.08 -14.39
C PHE A 103 -13.08 23.07 -14.35
N SER A 104 -13.37 21.77 -14.38
CA SER A 104 -12.36 20.74 -14.19
C SER A 104 -11.71 20.33 -15.51
N ASN A 105 -10.37 20.27 -15.51
CA ASN A 105 -9.52 20.03 -16.68
C ASN A 105 -9.49 18.55 -17.13
N ASN A 106 -10.62 17.83 -17.09
CA ASN A 106 -10.78 16.46 -17.60
C ASN A 106 -9.75 15.43 -17.10
N GLN A 107 -9.36 15.46 -15.82
CA GLN A 107 -8.50 14.42 -15.25
C GLN A 107 -9.35 13.40 -14.49
N THR A 108 -9.91 12.44 -15.22
CA THR A 108 -10.49 11.22 -14.65
C THR A 108 -9.42 10.14 -14.55
N GLY A 109 -9.20 9.57 -13.38
CA GLY A 109 -8.17 8.54 -13.23
C GLY A 109 -8.08 7.96 -11.83
N TYR A 110 -7.01 7.21 -11.58
CA TYR A 110 -6.69 6.63 -10.29
C TYR A 110 -5.50 7.34 -9.66
N GLU A 111 -5.64 7.76 -8.41
CA GLU A 111 -4.59 8.37 -7.63
C GLU A 111 -4.15 7.45 -6.47
N VAL A 112 -2.84 7.30 -6.30
CA VAL A 112 -2.28 6.42 -5.26
C VAL A 112 -2.56 7.01 -3.88
N ILE A 113 -3.16 6.21 -3.00
CA ILE A 113 -3.35 6.57 -1.59
C ILE A 113 -1.98 6.50 -0.90
N MET A 114 -1.52 7.63 -0.36
CA MET A 114 -0.23 7.73 0.33
C MET A 114 -0.35 7.81 1.87
N ASP A 115 -1.57 7.85 2.39
CA ASP A 115 -1.81 7.95 3.82
C ASP A 115 -1.38 6.67 4.57
N PRO A 116 -0.38 6.72 5.46
CA PRO A 116 0.02 5.57 6.27
C PRO A 116 -1.09 5.07 7.19
N ILE A 117 -1.96 5.97 7.67
CA ILE A 117 -3.03 5.61 8.62
C ILE A 117 -4.04 4.72 7.91
N PHE A 118 -4.40 5.04 6.67
CA PHE A 118 -5.21 4.19 5.80
C PHE A 118 -4.66 2.76 5.75
N TYR A 119 -3.40 2.56 5.35
CA TYR A 119 -2.83 1.21 5.25
C TYR A 119 -2.79 0.50 6.61
N GLN A 120 -2.44 1.22 7.67
CA GLN A 120 -2.33 0.63 8.99
C GLN A 120 -3.69 0.17 9.52
N LYS A 121 -4.73 1.02 9.42
CA LYS A 121 -6.04 0.76 10.02
C LYS A 121 -6.95 -0.10 9.15
N GLU A 122 -6.94 0.14 7.84
CA GLU A 122 -7.85 -0.52 6.90
C GLU A 122 -7.30 -1.88 6.42
N PHE A 123 -6.00 -2.15 6.58
CA PHE A 123 -5.40 -3.37 6.05
C PHE A 123 -4.48 -4.10 7.03
N PHE A 124 -3.41 -3.47 7.54
CA PHE A 124 -2.40 -4.20 8.31
C PHE A 124 -2.85 -4.59 9.71
N ASP A 125 -3.59 -3.74 10.43
CA ASP A 125 -4.18 -4.06 11.73
C ASP A 125 -5.17 -5.25 11.60
N PRO A 126 -6.17 -5.21 10.69
CA PRO A 126 -7.03 -6.37 10.40
C PRO A 126 -6.27 -7.64 9.99
N LEU A 127 -5.28 -7.53 9.11
CA LEU A 127 -4.49 -8.67 8.64
C LEU A 127 -3.74 -9.35 9.78
N SER A 128 -3.15 -8.56 10.68
CA SER A 128 -2.44 -9.11 11.84
C SER A 128 -3.35 -9.95 12.73
N LYS A 129 -4.60 -9.51 12.92
CA LYS A 129 -5.63 -10.23 13.69
C LYS A 129 -6.08 -11.51 12.98
N SER A 130 -6.40 -11.41 11.68
CA SER A 130 -6.83 -12.56 10.88
C SER A 130 -5.75 -13.66 10.86
N LEU A 131 -4.49 -13.27 10.65
CA LEU A 131 -3.36 -14.21 10.67
C LEU A 131 -3.15 -14.85 12.04
N PHE A 132 -3.34 -14.09 13.13
CA PHE A 132 -3.28 -14.64 14.48
C PHE A 132 -4.35 -15.73 14.68
N LEU A 133 -5.61 -15.43 14.34
CA LEU A 133 -6.71 -16.39 14.45
C LEU A 133 -6.48 -17.65 13.59
N GLN A 134 -5.94 -17.50 12.38
CA GLN A 134 -5.64 -18.65 11.53
C GLN A 134 -4.54 -19.54 12.11
N LYS A 135 -3.52 -18.96 12.76
CA LYS A 135 -2.47 -19.76 13.41
C LYS A 135 -2.99 -20.56 14.60
N GLU A 136 -3.85 -19.97 15.42
CA GLU A 136 -4.46 -20.67 16.55
C GLU A 136 -5.34 -21.85 16.08
N ASN A 137 -6.09 -21.67 14.99
CA ASN A 137 -6.89 -22.74 14.40
C ASN A 137 -6.05 -23.89 13.79
N LEU A 138 -4.77 -23.66 13.46
CA LEU A 138 -3.86 -24.68 12.93
C LEU A 138 -3.13 -25.46 14.03
N SER A 139 -3.17 -25.00 15.28
CA SER A 139 -2.47 -25.62 16.42
C SER A 139 -3.36 -26.59 17.21
N ASN A 140 -4.64 -26.69 16.89
CA ASN A 140 -5.62 -27.62 17.48
C ASN A 140 -5.93 -28.75 16.49
#